data_AF-A0A6V8KVA1-F1
#
_entry.id   AF-A0A6V8KVA1-F1
#
_cell.length_a   1.000
_cell.length_b   1.000
_cell.length_c   1.000
_cell.angle_alpha   90.00
_cell.angle_beta   90.00
_cell.angle_gamma   90.00
#
_symmetry.space_group_name_H-M   'P 1'
#
loop_
_entity.id
_entity.type
_entity.pdbx_description
1 polymer ?
#
loop_
_entity_poly.entity_id
_entity_poly.type
_entity_poly.pdbx_seq_one_letter_code
_entity_poly.pdbx_strand_id
1 'polypeptide(L)'
;MARGSGRLSLFVLLVLLVGLVRVPAAHAVDPVAVDAVTPQVVVAGETLTVTGHGFSAAAAENVVTLNGTTATVTSATETSLTVTMPVGATSGPVTVTSPLGAATSAGDVFVPPPTFTVADVQTTQRLAYGVAGTAAVATANRISLLTIPGQSGHRLSLRLASSTFGSSTSNARVSVYRPDGSALVSATGFGSSGVFLDTRALIADGTYQVLVDPQGTATGQVVVTAYDVPADATAATNPGGAAVTVTTTTPGQNAVVTFDGTTGQRVYFGFSGGTFGASSYATVSVTGPGGGTVLSAISCGTSCRYDTTALAATGSYSIRVDPQSLYTGSLTVQLYDVPVDGAFDVVVGGEAVTLTTTTPGQNAVATFVGTAGQRVFVNFTGVRTEPARTRRCWCAGRTAPASSARSTAARPA
;
A
#
# COMPACT_ATOMS: atom_id res chain seq x y z
N MET A 1 15.26 70.45 86.42
CA MET A 1 15.22 70.35 84.95
C MET A 1 16.07 69.17 84.51
N ALA A 2 15.66 68.28 83.62
CA ALA A 2 14.53 67.35 83.67
C ALA A 2 15.00 66.12 82.87
N ARG A 3 14.78 64.90 83.40
CA ARG A 3 15.09 63.61 82.77
C ARG A 3 13.95 63.19 81.84
N GLY A 4 14.26 62.55 80.71
CA GLY A 4 13.28 61.89 79.85
C GLY A 4 13.88 60.63 79.20
N SER A 5 13.48 59.47 79.72
CA SER A 5 13.88 58.12 79.30
C SER A 5 12.90 57.56 78.25
N GLY A 6 13.37 57.25 77.04
CA GLY A 6 12.60 56.61 75.97
C GLY A 6 12.74 55.08 75.96
N ARG A 7 11.60 54.38 75.90
CA ARG A 7 11.46 52.91 75.97
C ARG A 7 11.87 52.22 74.65
N LEU A 8 12.65 51.15 74.76
CA LEU A 8 12.92 50.17 73.69
C LEU A 8 11.66 49.33 73.41
N SER A 9 11.32 49.16 72.13
CA SER A 9 10.22 48.30 71.65
C SER A 9 10.71 46.86 71.47
N LEU A 10 10.00 45.91 72.10
CA LEU A 10 10.30 44.48 72.15
C LEU A 10 9.78 43.77 70.88
N PHE A 11 10.67 43.29 70.01
CA PHE A 11 10.33 42.38 68.90
C PHE A 11 10.30 40.94 69.43
N VAL A 12 9.13 40.30 69.36
CA VAL A 12 8.92 38.89 69.72
C VAL A 12 9.45 38.00 68.59
N LEU A 13 10.49 37.21 68.87
CA LEU A 13 11.01 36.16 67.98
C LEU A 13 10.30 34.83 68.31
N LEU A 14 9.32 34.44 67.50
CA LEU A 14 8.70 33.11 67.56
C LEU A 14 9.58 32.13 66.76
N VAL A 15 10.39 31.32 67.45
CA VAL A 15 11.16 30.23 66.84
C VAL A 15 10.21 29.03 66.65
N LEU A 16 9.77 28.80 65.41
CA LEU A 16 9.04 27.58 65.04
C LEU A 16 10.05 26.44 64.81
N LEU A 17 10.16 25.51 65.76
CA LEU A 17 10.81 24.22 65.51
C LEU A 17 9.91 23.39 64.60
N VAL A 18 10.13 23.45 63.28
CA VAL A 18 9.58 22.46 62.35
C VAL A 18 10.50 21.24 62.42
N GLY A 19 10.02 20.19 63.08
CA GLY A 19 10.66 18.88 63.03
C GLY A 19 10.79 18.42 61.58
N LEU A 20 12.02 18.17 61.15
CA LEU A 20 12.33 17.55 59.87
C LEU A 20 11.83 16.09 59.93
N VAL A 21 10.56 15.86 59.61
CA VAL A 21 10.08 14.50 59.31
C VAL A 21 10.84 14.09 58.05
N ARG A 22 11.87 13.25 58.19
CA ARG A 22 12.38 12.47 57.06
C ARG A 22 11.22 11.59 56.62
N VAL A 23 10.49 12.01 55.59
CA VAL A 23 9.66 11.10 54.80
C VAL A 23 10.62 9.99 54.35
N PRO A 24 10.42 8.72 54.76
CA PRO A 24 11.23 7.65 54.21
C PRO A 24 11.03 7.74 52.70
N ALA A 25 12.12 7.77 51.93
CA ALA A 25 12.00 7.57 50.49
C ALA A 25 11.14 6.32 50.31
N ALA A 26 9.95 6.48 49.73
CA ALA A 26 9.15 5.33 49.33
C ALA A 26 10.12 4.48 48.50
N HIS A 27 10.36 3.23 48.93
CA HIS A 27 11.16 2.30 48.17
C HIS A 27 10.58 2.32 46.75
N ALA A 28 11.35 2.84 45.80
CA ALA A 28 10.95 2.80 44.41
C ALA A 28 10.81 1.32 44.08
N VAL A 29 9.58 0.86 43.92
CA VAL A 29 9.32 -0.50 43.50
C VAL A 29 9.78 -0.56 42.06
N ASP A 30 10.81 -1.35 41.77
CA ASP A 30 11.32 -1.48 40.42
C ASP A 30 10.17 -1.95 39.52
N PRO A 31 9.91 -1.24 38.40
CA PRO A 31 8.85 -1.63 37.49
C PRO A 31 9.14 -3.01 36.92
N VAL A 32 8.08 -3.73 36.54
CA VAL A 32 8.24 -5.02 35.84
C VAL A 32 9.09 -4.82 34.59
N ALA A 33 10.00 -5.75 34.33
CA ALA A 33 10.76 -5.78 33.08
C ALA A 33 10.99 -7.22 32.62
N VAL A 34 11.08 -7.40 31.30
CA VAL A 34 11.44 -8.65 30.66
C VAL A 34 12.78 -8.47 29.98
N ASP A 35 13.84 -9.00 30.60
CA ASP A 35 15.21 -8.81 30.14
C ASP A 35 15.59 -9.82 29.06
N ALA A 36 15.17 -11.08 29.21
CA ALA A 36 15.41 -12.12 28.21
C ALA A 36 14.35 -13.23 28.24
N VAL A 37 14.24 -13.92 27.11
CA VAL A 37 13.32 -15.04 26.90
C VAL A 37 14.08 -16.17 26.20
N THR A 38 14.02 -17.39 26.73
CA THR A 38 14.76 -18.54 26.19
C THR A 38 13.98 -19.85 26.33
N PRO A 39 13.97 -20.73 25.30
CA PRO A 39 14.55 -20.52 23.98
C PRO A 39 13.73 -19.55 23.12
N GLN A 40 14.34 -18.99 22.07
CA GLN A 40 13.67 -18.05 21.18
C GLN A 40 12.73 -18.74 20.17
N VAL A 41 12.86 -20.06 19.96
CA VAL A 41 12.00 -20.87 19.10
C VAL A 41 11.37 -21.96 19.95
N VAL A 42 10.05 -22.07 19.91
CA VAL A 42 9.27 -23.04 20.71
C VAL A 42 8.05 -23.52 19.94
N VAL A 43 7.50 -24.66 20.35
CA VAL A 43 6.16 -25.12 19.94
C VAL A 43 5.26 -25.31 21.16
N ALA A 44 3.97 -25.54 20.93
CA ALA A 44 3.01 -25.79 22.00
C ALA A 44 3.45 -26.97 22.89
N GLY A 45 3.31 -26.81 24.20
CA GLY A 45 3.73 -27.79 25.22
C GLY A 45 5.18 -27.68 25.64
N GLU A 46 6.05 -26.99 24.91
CA GLU A 46 7.44 -26.76 25.34
C GLU A 46 7.54 -25.72 26.45
N THR A 47 8.67 -25.76 27.16
CA THR A 47 8.96 -24.84 28.26
C THR A 47 9.71 -23.62 27.75
N LEU A 48 9.28 -22.45 28.21
CA LEU A 48 9.92 -21.16 27.97
C LEU A 48 10.31 -20.56 29.33
N THR A 49 11.51 -20.03 29.41
CA THR A 49 12.00 -19.30 30.59
C THR A 49 12.04 -17.80 30.26
N VAL A 50 11.46 -17.00 31.14
CA VAL A 50 11.44 -15.55 31.06
C VAL A 50 12.23 -15.01 32.25
N THR A 51 13.35 -14.32 31.99
CA THR A 51 14.16 -13.68 33.03
C THR A 51 13.93 -12.18 33.02
N GLY A 52 13.88 -11.57 34.20
CA GLY A 52 13.56 -10.17 34.36
C GLY A 52 13.60 -9.72 35.82
N HIS A 53 12.77 -8.74 36.15
CA HIS A 53 12.57 -8.26 37.51
C HIS A 53 11.14 -7.72 37.70
N GLY A 54 10.73 -7.54 38.96
CA GLY A 54 9.38 -7.10 39.32
C GLY A 54 8.30 -8.19 39.15
N PHE A 55 8.69 -9.46 39.02
CA PHE A 55 7.76 -10.59 39.01
C PHE A 55 7.31 -10.93 40.43
N SER A 56 6.16 -11.60 40.57
CA SER A 56 5.77 -12.18 41.86
C SER A 56 6.44 -13.54 42.06
N ALA A 57 6.90 -13.84 43.27
CA ALA A 57 7.31 -15.20 43.63
C ALA A 57 6.14 -16.20 43.64
N ALA A 58 4.89 -15.73 43.70
CA ALA A 58 3.70 -16.56 43.57
C ALA A 58 3.32 -16.72 42.08
N ALA A 59 3.43 -17.94 41.55
CA ALA A 59 3.15 -18.21 40.13
C ALA A 59 1.74 -17.75 39.68
N ALA A 60 0.73 -17.88 40.55
CA ALA A 60 -0.65 -17.49 40.26
C ALA A 60 -0.87 -15.97 40.14
N GLU A 61 0.07 -15.15 40.62
CA GLU A 61 0.01 -13.69 40.52
C GLU A 61 0.68 -13.16 39.25
N ASN A 62 1.32 -14.03 38.47
CA ASN A 62 1.92 -13.67 37.19
C ASN A 62 1.04 -14.16 36.04
N VAL A 63 0.78 -13.29 35.06
CA VAL A 63 0.16 -13.65 33.79
C VAL A 63 1.19 -13.46 32.69
N VAL A 64 1.48 -14.52 31.95
CA VAL A 64 2.41 -14.49 30.81
C VAL A 64 1.64 -14.80 29.54
N THR A 65 1.77 -13.94 28.53
CA THR A 65 1.14 -14.14 27.22
C THR A 65 2.19 -14.10 26.11
N LEU A 66 2.02 -14.95 25.09
CA LEU A 66 2.79 -14.91 23.85
C LEU A 66 1.86 -14.48 22.71
N ASN A 67 2.13 -13.32 22.11
CA ASN A 67 1.27 -12.70 21.09
C ASN A 67 -0.22 -12.64 21.50
N GLY A 68 -0.49 -12.39 22.79
CA GLY A 68 -1.85 -12.35 23.35
C GLY A 68 -2.41 -13.69 23.85
N THR A 69 -1.81 -14.83 23.48
CA THR A 69 -2.24 -16.15 23.98
C THR A 69 -1.61 -16.45 25.34
N THR A 70 -2.44 -16.74 26.35
CA THR A 70 -1.97 -16.95 27.73
C THR A 70 -1.22 -18.28 27.88
N ALA A 71 0.02 -18.23 28.35
CA ALA A 71 0.85 -19.37 28.72
C ALA A 71 0.64 -19.75 30.19
N THR A 72 0.89 -21.02 30.52
CA THR A 72 0.75 -21.50 31.91
C THR A 72 2.06 -21.26 32.66
N VAL A 73 2.03 -20.51 33.77
CA VAL A 73 3.20 -20.31 34.65
C VAL A 73 3.35 -21.52 35.57
N THR A 74 4.45 -22.25 35.46
CA THR A 74 4.72 -23.48 36.23
C THR A 74 5.67 -23.26 37.40
N SER A 75 6.52 -22.24 37.33
CA SER A 75 7.42 -21.82 38.43
C SER A 75 7.65 -20.31 38.35
N ALA A 76 7.82 -19.67 39.52
CA ALA A 76 8.06 -18.24 39.60
C ALA A 76 9.03 -17.88 40.73
N THR A 77 9.93 -16.97 40.43
CA THR A 77 10.71 -16.15 41.36
C THR A 77 10.52 -14.68 40.98
N GLU A 78 11.02 -13.76 41.80
CA GLU A 78 10.95 -12.31 41.49
C GLU A 78 11.72 -11.92 40.21
N THR A 79 12.58 -12.81 39.70
CA THR A 79 13.47 -12.57 38.55
C THR A 79 13.41 -13.62 37.44
N SER A 80 12.63 -14.69 37.61
CA SER A 80 12.51 -15.76 36.62
C SER A 80 11.15 -16.43 36.66
N LEU A 81 10.52 -16.57 35.50
CA LEU A 81 9.31 -17.35 35.30
C LEU A 81 9.60 -18.52 34.37
N THR A 82 9.13 -19.71 34.75
CA THR A 82 9.06 -20.86 33.85
C THR A 82 7.61 -21.01 33.41
N VAL A 83 7.40 -21.08 32.10
CA VAL A 83 6.06 -21.18 31.52
C VAL A 83 5.98 -22.30 30.48
N THR A 84 4.81 -22.90 30.34
CA THR A 84 4.51 -23.89 29.30
C THR A 84 3.71 -23.23 28.18
N MET A 85 4.17 -23.40 26.94
CA MET A 85 3.55 -22.79 25.75
C MET A 85 2.17 -23.38 25.47
N PRO A 86 1.15 -22.53 25.28
CA PRO A 86 -0.21 -23.00 25.02
C PRO A 86 -0.35 -23.51 23.58
N VAL A 87 -1.35 -24.37 23.37
CA VAL A 87 -1.79 -24.71 22.02
C VAL A 87 -2.34 -23.47 21.32
N GLY A 88 -2.03 -23.29 20.04
CA GLY A 88 -2.42 -22.09 19.29
C GLY A 88 -1.60 -20.84 19.61
N ALA A 89 -0.49 -20.96 20.36
CA ALA A 89 0.49 -19.88 20.43
C ALA A 89 1.05 -19.56 19.04
N THR A 90 1.27 -18.28 18.77
CA THR A 90 1.88 -17.79 17.52
C THR A 90 3.12 -16.96 17.83
N SER A 91 3.96 -16.72 16.83
CA SER A 91 5.10 -15.82 16.97
C SER A 91 4.71 -14.44 17.49
N GLY A 92 5.55 -13.85 18.34
CA GLY A 92 5.40 -12.48 18.81
C GLY A 92 6.13 -12.23 20.12
N PRO A 93 5.92 -11.06 20.72
CA PRO A 93 6.55 -10.74 21.98
C PRO A 93 5.89 -11.47 23.15
N VAL A 94 6.65 -11.64 24.22
CA VAL A 94 6.16 -12.12 25.50
C VAL A 94 5.79 -10.91 26.36
N THR A 95 4.56 -10.89 26.88
CA THR A 95 4.14 -9.90 27.88
C THR A 95 3.97 -10.60 29.22
N VAL A 96 4.61 -10.04 30.25
CA VAL A 96 4.46 -10.46 31.64
C VAL A 96 3.70 -9.37 32.39
N THR A 97 2.64 -9.76 33.08
CA THR A 97 1.90 -8.90 34.01
C THR A 97 2.01 -9.48 35.42
N SER A 98 2.35 -8.64 36.39
CA SER A 98 2.40 -8.95 37.82
C SER A 98 1.64 -7.86 38.61
N PRO A 99 1.49 -7.98 39.94
CA PRO A 99 0.91 -6.91 40.76
C PRO A 99 1.67 -5.58 40.68
N LEU A 100 2.93 -5.60 40.22
CA LEU A 100 3.78 -4.42 40.11
C LEU A 100 3.68 -3.72 38.74
N GLY A 101 2.96 -4.30 37.79
CA GLY A 101 2.76 -3.73 36.46
C GLY A 101 2.87 -4.75 35.34
N ALA A 102 3.15 -4.28 34.13
CA ALA A 102 3.34 -5.15 32.96
C ALA A 102 4.54 -4.70 32.13
N ALA A 103 5.22 -5.67 31.53
CA ALA A 103 6.32 -5.44 30.59
C ALA A 103 6.27 -6.43 29.43
N THR A 104 6.80 -5.98 28.29
CA THR A 104 6.85 -6.75 27.06
C THR A 104 8.31 -6.95 26.65
N SER A 105 8.66 -8.14 26.18
CA SER A 105 10.00 -8.45 25.70
C SER A 105 10.39 -7.59 24.49
N ALA A 106 11.67 -7.20 24.42
CA ALA A 106 12.18 -6.46 23.26
C ALA A 106 12.22 -7.31 21.98
N GLY A 107 12.56 -8.60 22.13
CA GLY A 107 12.58 -9.59 21.05
C GLY A 107 11.30 -10.42 20.99
N ASP A 108 11.09 -11.07 19.85
CA ASP A 108 9.99 -12.00 19.63
C ASP A 108 10.42 -13.44 19.89
N VAL A 109 9.50 -14.24 20.39
CA VAL A 109 9.55 -15.70 20.36
C VAL A 109 8.91 -16.19 19.07
N PHE A 110 9.49 -17.23 18.47
CA PHE A 110 9.09 -17.76 17.18
C PHE A 110 8.42 -19.12 17.33
N VAL A 111 7.18 -19.22 16.83
CA VAL A 111 6.42 -20.47 16.82
C VAL A 111 6.22 -20.90 15.36
N PRO A 112 6.88 -21.97 14.90
CA PRO A 112 6.69 -22.46 13.54
C PRO A 112 5.24 -22.89 13.30
N PRO A 113 4.70 -22.74 12.06
CA PRO A 113 3.39 -23.28 11.72
C PRO A 113 3.32 -24.80 11.94
N PRO A 114 2.12 -25.40 12.16
CA PRO A 114 1.98 -26.79 12.64
C PRO A 114 2.62 -27.89 11.80
N THR A 115 3.00 -27.62 10.54
CA THR A 115 3.70 -28.56 9.66
C THR A 115 5.21 -28.61 9.90
N PHE A 116 5.74 -27.73 10.76
CA PHE A 116 7.16 -27.60 11.05
C PHE A 116 7.41 -27.71 12.56
N THR A 117 8.61 -28.13 12.90
CA THR A 117 9.10 -28.29 14.27
C THR A 117 10.14 -27.23 14.58
N VAL A 118 10.52 -27.12 15.86
CA VAL A 118 11.64 -26.25 16.29
C VAL A 118 12.96 -26.60 15.57
N ALA A 119 13.14 -27.88 15.22
CA ALA A 119 14.33 -28.35 14.51
C ALA A 119 14.33 -27.94 13.03
N ASP A 120 13.22 -27.51 12.45
CA ASP A 120 13.19 -27.07 11.05
C ASP A 120 13.60 -25.59 10.91
N VAL A 121 13.43 -24.81 11.97
CA VAL A 121 13.75 -23.38 11.96
C VAL A 121 15.26 -23.18 12.03
N GLN A 122 15.82 -22.48 11.02
CA GLN A 122 17.24 -22.17 10.97
C GLN A 122 17.55 -20.70 11.29
N THR A 123 16.72 -19.78 10.80
CA THR A 123 16.89 -18.36 11.11
C THR A 123 15.57 -17.72 11.52
N THR A 124 15.68 -16.74 12.42
CA THR A 124 14.57 -15.93 12.87
C THR A 124 14.94 -14.45 12.80
N GLN A 125 13.98 -13.59 12.47
CA GLN A 125 14.21 -12.15 12.47
C GLN A 125 12.92 -11.34 12.65
N ARG A 126 12.95 -10.33 13.51
CA ARG A 126 11.91 -9.29 13.56
C ARG A 126 12.20 -8.21 12.53
N LEU A 127 11.25 -7.94 11.63
CA LEU A 127 11.34 -6.90 10.62
C LEU A 127 10.73 -5.59 11.10
N ALA A 128 11.36 -4.49 10.69
CA ALA A 128 10.76 -3.15 10.74
C ALA A 128 10.30 -2.75 9.33
N TYR A 129 9.22 -1.98 9.24
CA TYR A 129 8.72 -1.48 7.96
C TYR A 129 9.76 -0.61 7.24
N GLY A 130 9.90 -0.82 5.93
CA GLY A 130 10.87 -0.12 5.08
C GLY A 130 12.32 -0.56 5.27
N VAL A 131 12.62 -1.44 6.23
CA VAL A 131 13.96 -1.95 6.48
C VAL A 131 14.11 -3.35 5.87
N ALA A 132 15.21 -3.57 5.16
CA ALA A 132 15.54 -4.87 4.61
C ALA A 132 16.02 -5.83 5.71
N GLY A 133 15.42 -7.02 5.77
CA GLY A 133 15.91 -8.16 6.54
C GLY A 133 16.32 -9.32 5.63
N THR A 134 16.99 -10.31 6.21
CA THR A 134 17.56 -11.44 5.47
C THR A 134 17.03 -12.75 6.01
N ALA A 135 16.35 -13.51 5.16
CA ALA A 135 15.91 -14.86 5.46
C ALA A 135 16.94 -15.85 4.89
N ALA A 136 17.88 -16.30 5.72
CA ALA A 136 18.95 -17.21 5.31
C ALA A 136 18.67 -18.66 5.75
N VAL A 137 18.85 -19.59 4.83
CA VAL A 137 18.67 -21.03 5.05
C VAL A 137 19.84 -21.74 4.38
N ALA A 138 20.90 -21.99 5.14
CA ALA A 138 22.14 -22.60 4.66
C ALA A 138 22.10 -24.14 4.68
N THR A 139 21.12 -24.75 5.35
CA THR A 139 20.97 -26.20 5.46
C THR A 139 19.69 -26.64 4.75
N ALA A 140 19.77 -27.70 3.95
CA ALA A 140 18.62 -28.23 3.23
C ALA A 140 17.50 -28.68 4.19
N ASN A 141 16.25 -28.59 3.72
CA ASN A 141 15.05 -28.93 4.49
C ASN A 141 14.90 -28.12 5.79
N ARG A 142 15.36 -26.87 5.79
CA ARG A 142 15.15 -25.92 6.89
C ARG A 142 14.36 -24.71 6.40
N ILE A 143 13.82 -23.95 7.34
CA ILE A 143 13.01 -22.77 7.08
C ILE A 143 13.57 -21.53 7.78
N SER A 144 13.10 -20.36 7.35
CA SER A 144 13.32 -19.08 8.02
C SER A 144 11.99 -18.46 8.41
N LEU A 145 11.90 -17.93 9.63
CA LEU A 145 10.72 -17.26 10.16
C LEU A 145 11.02 -15.79 10.41
N LEU A 146 10.18 -14.91 9.89
CA LEU A 146 10.27 -13.48 10.15
C LEU A 146 8.98 -12.97 10.78
N THR A 147 9.07 -11.99 11.65
CA THR A 147 7.91 -11.33 12.27
C THR A 147 7.79 -9.90 11.83
N ILE A 148 6.56 -9.43 11.66
CA ILE A 148 6.23 -8.05 11.28
C ILE A 148 5.14 -7.57 12.26
N PRO A 149 5.31 -6.42 12.92
CA PRO A 149 4.23 -5.83 13.70
C PRO A 149 3.11 -5.38 12.75
N GLY A 150 1.86 -5.76 13.00
CA GLY A 150 0.72 -5.35 12.21
C GLY A 150 -0.32 -4.60 13.04
N GLN A 151 -1.05 -3.71 12.36
CA GLN A 151 -2.13 -2.91 12.93
C GLN A 151 -3.40 -3.08 12.10
N SER A 152 -4.54 -3.21 12.76
CA SER A 152 -5.84 -3.33 12.10
C SER A 152 -6.15 -2.06 11.29
N GLY A 153 -6.66 -2.24 10.07
CA GLY A 153 -6.94 -1.16 9.12
C GLY A 153 -5.75 -0.72 8.27
N HIS A 154 -4.52 -1.10 8.63
CA HIS A 154 -3.34 -0.89 7.78
C HIS A 154 -3.29 -1.92 6.65
N ARG A 155 -2.37 -1.71 5.69
CA ARG A 155 -2.17 -2.63 4.57
C ARG A 155 -0.70 -3.03 4.51
N LEU A 156 -0.44 -4.32 4.30
CA LEU A 156 0.91 -4.86 4.16
C LEU A 156 1.19 -5.22 2.70
N SER A 157 2.33 -4.77 2.17
CA SER A 157 2.95 -5.36 0.99
C SER A 157 4.34 -5.91 1.34
N LEU A 158 4.80 -6.93 0.59
CA LEU A 158 6.09 -7.57 0.83
C LEU A 158 6.89 -7.69 -0.46
N ARG A 159 8.16 -7.36 -0.38
CA ARG A 159 9.13 -7.60 -1.44
C ARG A 159 10.14 -8.63 -0.97
N LEU A 160 10.26 -9.71 -1.73
CA LEU A 160 11.34 -10.67 -1.65
C LEU A 160 12.25 -10.45 -2.85
N ALA A 161 13.54 -10.18 -2.63
CA ALA A 161 14.50 -9.85 -3.67
C ALA A 161 15.87 -10.48 -3.40
N SER A 162 16.73 -10.47 -4.42
CA SER A 162 18.10 -11.00 -4.32
C SER A 162 18.14 -12.44 -3.80
N SER A 163 17.20 -13.28 -4.25
CA SER A 163 17.08 -14.66 -3.82
C SER A 163 18.19 -15.52 -4.43
N THR A 164 18.78 -16.39 -3.62
CA THR A 164 19.82 -17.35 -4.06
C THR A 164 19.39 -18.81 -3.95
N PHE A 165 18.12 -19.10 -3.67
CA PHE A 165 17.59 -20.48 -3.55
C PHE A 165 17.53 -21.27 -4.86
N GLY A 166 17.68 -20.60 -6.00
CA GLY A 166 17.59 -21.18 -7.35
C GLY A 166 16.75 -20.33 -8.29
N SER A 167 16.76 -20.65 -9.59
CA SER A 167 16.13 -19.82 -10.62
C SER A 167 14.64 -20.11 -10.85
N SER A 168 14.14 -21.28 -10.45
CA SER A 168 12.75 -21.68 -10.66
C SER A 168 11.84 -21.17 -9.55
N THR A 169 10.59 -20.85 -9.88
CA THR A 169 9.56 -20.48 -8.90
C THR A 169 9.20 -21.62 -7.94
N SER A 170 9.63 -22.84 -8.22
CA SER A 170 9.47 -23.98 -7.31
C SER A 170 10.60 -24.13 -6.30
N ASN A 171 11.65 -23.29 -6.34
CA ASN A 171 12.82 -23.43 -5.46
C ASN A 171 12.58 -22.91 -4.03
N ALA A 172 11.68 -21.96 -3.84
CA ALA A 172 11.30 -21.48 -2.52
C ALA A 172 9.85 -21.04 -2.50
N ARG A 173 9.23 -21.07 -1.33
CA ARG A 173 7.87 -20.61 -1.08
C ARG A 173 7.88 -19.57 0.03
N VAL A 174 7.04 -18.56 -0.11
CA VAL A 174 6.75 -17.60 0.95
C VAL A 174 5.29 -17.72 1.36
N SER A 175 5.02 -17.75 2.65
CA SER A 175 3.68 -17.67 3.22
C SER A 175 3.63 -16.58 4.28
N VAL A 176 2.46 -15.97 4.47
CA VAL A 176 2.25 -14.97 5.52
C VAL A 176 1.08 -15.42 6.39
N TYR A 177 1.28 -15.46 7.69
CA TYR A 177 0.29 -15.85 8.69
C TYR A 177 -0.13 -14.65 9.52
N ARG A 178 -1.42 -14.62 9.88
CA ARG A 178 -2.02 -13.65 10.78
C ARG A 178 -1.62 -13.93 12.24
N PRO A 179 -1.88 -12.99 13.17
CA PRO A 179 -1.68 -13.19 14.60
C PRO A 179 -2.46 -14.37 15.20
N ASP A 180 -3.53 -14.84 14.55
CA ASP A 180 -4.31 -16.02 14.95
C ASP A 180 -3.77 -17.34 14.37
N GLY A 181 -2.69 -17.29 13.60
CA GLY A 181 -2.08 -18.45 12.92
C GLY A 181 -2.70 -18.83 11.58
N SER A 182 -3.80 -18.18 11.15
CA SER A 182 -4.41 -18.41 9.85
C SER A 182 -3.59 -17.78 8.71
N ALA A 183 -3.64 -18.37 7.51
CA ALA A 183 -2.89 -17.84 6.37
C ALA A 183 -3.48 -16.52 5.84
N LEU A 184 -2.72 -15.43 5.89
CA LEU A 184 -3.01 -14.18 5.17
C LEU A 184 -2.66 -14.30 3.69
N VAL A 185 -1.50 -14.88 3.39
CA VAL A 185 -1.04 -15.20 2.04
C VAL A 185 -0.63 -16.67 2.01
N SER A 186 -1.29 -17.43 1.14
CA SER A 186 -0.95 -18.83 0.90
C SER A 186 0.40 -18.97 0.22
N ALA A 187 0.99 -20.15 0.31
CA ALA A 187 2.32 -20.45 -0.21
C ALA A 187 2.48 -20.01 -1.67
N THR A 188 3.32 -19.00 -1.88
CA THR A 188 3.61 -18.42 -3.19
C THR A 188 5.04 -18.77 -3.57
N GLY A 189 5.21 -19.43 -4.72
CA GLY A 189 6.51 -19.87 -5.22
C GLY A 189 7.35 -18.72 -5.77
N PHE A 190 8.65 -18.72 -5.51
CA PHE A 190 9.60 -17.76 -6.05
C PHE A 190 10.98 -18.38 -6.31
N GLY A 191 11.68 -17.80 -7.28
CA GLY A 191 13.05 -18.17 -7.66
C GLY A 191 14.00 -16.98 -7.44
N SER A 192 15.03 -16.85 -8.28
CA SER A 192 16.10 -15.85 -8.14
C SER A 192 15.60 -14.42 -8.32
N SER A 193 14.59 -14.23 -9.17
CA SER A 193 13.92 -12.93 -9.35
C SER A 193 13.17 -12.46 -8.10
N GLY A 194 12.98 -13.32 -7.11
CA GLY A 194 12.16 -13.04 -5.94
C GLY A 194 10.67 -12.96 -6.29
N VAL A 195 9.90 -12.29 -5.44
CA VAL A 195 8.46 -12.07 -5.63
C VAL A 195 8.01 -10.81 -4.90
N PHE A 196 7.04 -10.10 -5.47
CA PHE A 196 6.30 -9.04 -4.79
C PHE A 196 4.91 -9.57 -4.42
N LEU A 197 4.58 -9.54 -3.13
CA LEU A 197 3.24 -9.82 -2.65
C LEU A 197 2.50 -8.49 -2.50
N ASP A 198 1.47 -8.35 -3.32
CA ASP A 198 0.63 -7.15 -3.36
C ASP A 198 -0.12 -6.94 -2.04
N THR A 199 -0.64 -5.73 -1.85
CA THR A 199 -1.30 -5.27 -0.64
C THR A 199 -2.34 -6.23 -0.10
N ARG A 200 -2.28 -6.47 1.21
CA ARG A 200 -3.30 -7.18 1.97
C ARG A 200 -3.71 -6.33 3.15
N ALA A 201 -5.01 -6.13 3.31
CA ALA A 201 -5.56 -5.46 4.48
C ALA A 201 -5.29 -6.29 5.74
N LEU A 202 -4.83 -5.62 6.79
CA LEU A 202 -4.64 -6.19 8.11
C LEU A 202 -5.93 -5.98 8.90
N ILE A 203 -6.51 -7.06 9.40
CA ILE A 203 -7.81 -7.05 10.10
C ILE A 203 -7.66 -7.17 11.62
N ALA A 204 -6.43 -7.34 12.12
CA ALA A 204 -6.13 -7.53 13.52
C ALA A 204 -4.81 -6.84 13.87
N ASP A 205 -4.73 -6.32 15.07
CA ASP A 205 -3.47 -5.91 15.67
C ASP A 205 -2.67 -7.15 16.09
N GLY A 206 -1.34 -7.05 16.08
CA GLY A 206 -0.45 -8.09 16.60
C GLY A 206 0.64 -8.50 15.62
N THR A 207 1.34 -9.58 15.92
CA THR A 207 2.48 -10.02 15.11
C THR A 207 2.04 -10.92 13.96
N TYR A 208 2.41 -10.52 12.74
CA TYR A 208 2.29 -11.34 11.53
C TYR A 208 3.58 -12.09 11.29
N GLN A 209 3.49 -13.34 10.84
CA GLN A 209 4.65 -14.19 10.57
C GLN A 209 4.84 -14.41 9.07
N VAL A 210 6.03 -14.17 8.56
CA VAL A 210 6.47 -14.55 7.22
C VAL A 210 7.29 -15.82 7.31
N LEU A 211 6.84 -16.87 6.65
CA LEU A 211 7.57 -18.11 6.48
C LEU A 211 8.26 -18.11 5.13
N VAL A 212 9.57 -18.31 5.12
CA VAL A 212 10.36 -18.59 3.91
C VAL A 212 10.80 -20.06 3.95
N ASP A 213 10.36 -20.82 2.96
CA ASP A 213 10.51 -22.28 2.87
C ASP A 213 11.17 -22.68 1.54
N PRO A 214 12.51 -22.80 1.49
CA PRO A 214 13.22 -23.39 0.36
C PRO A 214 12.83 -24.86 0.16
N GLN A 215 12.58 -25.24 -1.09
CA GLN A 215 12.05 -26.55 -1.44
C GLN A 215 13.16 -27.54 -1.81
N GLY A 216 12.99 -28.80 -1.41
CA GLY A 216 13.97 -29.85 -1.65
C GLY A 216 15.32 -29.53 -0.99
N THR A 217 16.41 -29.68 -1.75
CA THR A 217 17.77 -29.39 -1.25
C THR A 217 18.21 -27.94 -1.46
N ALA A 218 17.28 -27.03 -1.82
CA ALA A 218 17.61 -25.63 -2.04
C ALA A 218 18.09 -24.98 -0.73
N THR A 219 19.19 -24.26 -0.82
CA THR A 219 19.75 -23.45 0.27
C THR A 219 20.19 -22.10 -0.29
N GLY A 220 20.33 -21.10 0.57
CA GLY A 220 20.63 -19.74 0.16
C GLY A 220 20.00 -18.72 1.10
N GLN A 221 19.68 -17.56 0.54
CA GLN A 221 19.04 -16.48 1.28
C GLN A 221 18.12 -15.67 0.36
N VAL A 222 17.23 -14.90 0.96
CA VAL A 222 16.44 -13.88 0.27
C VAL A 222 16.33 -12.64 1.16
N VAL A 223 16.36 -11.47 0.53
CA VAL A 223 16.12 -10.19 1.22
C VAL A 223 14.62 -9.94 1.25
N VAL A 224 14.07 -9.71 2.44
CA VAL A 224 12.65 -9.45 2.68
C VAL A 224 12.49 -8.01 3.15
N THR A 225 11.60 -7.25 2.52
CA THR A 225 11.21 -5.90 2.97
C THR A 225 9.70 -5.82 3.07
N ALA A 226 9.22 -5.43 4.25
CA ALA A 226 7.81 -5.16 4.51
C ALA A 226 7.52 -3.67 4.36
N TYR A 227 6.39 -3.33 3.74
CA TYR A 227 5.93 -1.95 3.65
C TYR A 227 4.57 -1.79 4.32
N ASP A 228 4.45 -0.76 5.14
CA ASP A 228 3.18 -0.28 5.66
C ASP A 228 2.58 0.66 4.62
N VAL A 229 1.52 0.18 3.96
CA VAL A 229 0.94 0.85 2.80
C VAL A 229 -0.19 1.76 3.27
N PRO A 230 0.01 3.10 3.27
CA PRO A 230 -1.00 4.06 3.71
C PRO A 230 -2.22 4.01 2.79
N ALA A 231 -3.33 4.63 3.16
CA ALA A 231 -4.53 4.71 2.31
C ALA A 231 -4.23 5.22 0.89
N ASP A 232 -5.07 4.85 -0.08
CA ASP A 232 -4.88 5.26 -1.48
C ASP A 232 -4.90 6.79 -1.61
N ALA A 233 -4.01 7.32 -2.44
CA ALA A 233 -3.98 8.76 -2.71
C ALA A 233 -5.26 9.15 -3.46
N THR A 234 -5.93 10.21 -3.02
CA THR A 234 -7.20 10.65 -3.62
C THR A 234 -7.10 12.06 -4.17
N ALA A 235 -7.76 12.28 -5.30
CA ALA A 235 -8.01 13.62 -5.85
C ALA A 235 -9.39 13.65 -6.53
N ALA A 236 -9.86 14.85 -6.86
CA ALA A 236 -11.09 15.04 -7.60
C ALA A 236 -10.90 16.10 -8.69
N THR A 237 -11.47 15.86 -9.86
CA THR A 237 -11.57 16.83 -10.96
C THR A 237 -12.88 16.61 -11.70
N ASN A 238 -13.27 17.50 -12.60
CA ASN A 238 -14.47 17.35 -13.41
C ASN A 238 -14.12 17.52 -14.90
N PRO A 239 -14.92 16.98 -15.85
CA PRO A 239 -14.75 17.26 -17.26
C PRO A 239 -14.67 18.78 -17.53
N GLY A 240 -13.60 19.24 -18.17
CA GLY A 240 -13.33 20.67 -18.41
C GLY A 240 -12.70 21.43 -17.24
N GLY A 241 -12.49 20.76 -16.10
CA GLY A 241 -11.82 21.32 -14.92
C GLY A 241 -10.29 21.34 -15.04
N ALA A 242 -9.60 21.76 -13.98
CA ALA A 242 -8.14 21.78 -13.92
C ALA A 242 -7.55 20.35 -13.81
N ALA A 243 -6.33 20.19 -14.31
CA ALA A 243 -5.55 18.96 -14.17
C ALA A 243 -5.24 18.70 -12.69
N VAL A 244 -5.31 17.44 -12.28
CA VAL A 244 -4.95 17.01 -10.93
C VAL A 244 -3.86 15.96 -10.97
N THR A 245 -2.94 16.02 -10.02
CA THR A 245 -1.85 15.04 -9.90
C THR A 245 -2.05 14.21 -8.66
N VAL A 246 -2.00 12.89 -8.83
CA VAL A 246 -1.94 11.94 -7.72
C VAL A 246 -0.54 11.36 -7.61
N THR A 247 -0.09 11.12 -6.39
CA THR A 247 1.23 10.57 -6.08
C THR A 247 1.10 9.40 -5.13
N THR A 248 1.70 8.26 -5.49
CA THR A 248 1.88 7.11 -4.61
C THR A 248 3.30 7.13 -4.04
N THR A 249 3.43 6.83 -2.75
CA THR A 249 4.68 6.96 -1.99
C THR A 249 5.20 5.62 -1.48
N THR A 250 4.34 4.61 -1.40
CA THR A 250 4.70 3.29 -0.84
C THR A 250 4.39 2.19 -1.86
N PRO A 251 5.28 1.21 -2.07
CA PRO A 251 5.02 0.05 -2.93
C PRO A 251 3.69 -0.66 -2.59
N GLY A 252 2.84 -0.82 -3.61
CA GLY A 252 1.49 -1.38 -3.48
C GLY A 252 0.38 -0.35 -3.17
N GLN A 253 0.71 0.92 -2.94
CA GLN A 253 -0.30 1.97 -2.81
C GLN A 253 -0.88 2.32 -4.18
N ASN A 254 -2.22 2.41 -4.28
CA ASN A 254 -2.90 2.90 -5.47
C ASN A 254 -3.27 4.39 -5.32
N ALA A 255 -3.80 4.96 -6.40
CA ALA A 255 -4.46 6.26 -6.35
C ALA A 255 -5.82 6.22 -7.04
N VAL A 256 -6.72 7.09 -6.60
CA VAL A 256 -8.06 7.24 -7.16
C VAL A 256 -8.35 8.71 -7.43
N VAL A 257 -8.67 9.03 -8.68
CA VAL A 257 -9.23 10.33 -9.06
C VAL A 257 -10.72 10.16 -9.30
N THR A 258 -11.53 10.96 -8.62
CA THR A 258 -12.99 10.96 -8.79
C THR A 258 -13.45 12.12 -9.64
N PHE A 259 -14.55 11.93 -10.38
CA PHE A 259 -15.24 12.99 -11.09
C PHE A 259 -16.74 12.71 -11.16
N ASP A 260 -17.55 13.76 -11.22
CA ASP A 260 -18.99 13.62 -11.43
C ASP A 260 -19.31 13.73 -12.92
N GLY A 261 -20.17 12.84 -13.40
CA GLY A 261 -20.60 12.79 -14.78
C GLY A 261 -22.12 12.65 -14.91
N THR A 262 -22.64 13.04 -16.07
CA THR A 262 -24.07 12.86 -16.43
C THR A 262 -24.23 11.90 -17.59
N THR A 263 -25.35 11.16 -17.64
CA THR A 263 -25.66 10.27 -18.77
C THR A 263 -25.57 11.00 -20.11
N GLY A 264 -24.87 10.40 -21.08
CA GLY A 264 -24.66 10.94 -22.43
C GLY A 264 -23.56 11.99 -22.54
N GLN A 265 -23.00 12.48 -21.43
CA GLN A 265 -21.87 13.40 -21.46
C GLN A 265 -20.67 12.74 -22.13
N ARG A 266 -19.98 13.46 -23.00
CA ARG A 266 -18.81 12.95 -23.73
C ARG A 266 -17.53 13.41 -23.07
N VAL A 267 -16.70 12.47 -22.65
CA VAL A 267 -15.46 12.77 -21.91
C VAL A 267 -14.26 12.15 -22.62
N TYR A 268 -13.20 12.95 -22.77
CA TYR A 268 -11.90 12.51 -23.22
C TYR A 268 -10.92 12.52 -22.04
N PHE A 269 -10.12 11.47 -21.90
CA PHE A 269 -9.24 11.26 -20.75
C PHE A 269 -7.78 11.43 -21.16
N GLY A 270 -7.12 12.45 -20.60
CA GLY A 270 -5.70 12.69 -20.76
C GLY A 270 -4.91 12.31 -19.51
N PHE A 271 -3.85 11.53 -19.70
CA PHE A 271 -2.92 11.14 -18.64
C PHE A 271 -1.50 11.53 -19.03
N SER A 272 -0.82 12.30 -18.18
CA SER A 272 0.50 12.86 -18.49
C SER A 272 1.37 13.01 -17.24
N GLY A 273 2.64 13.39 -17.42
CA GLY A 273 3.56 13.66 -16.31
C GLY A 273 3.84 12.45 -15.42
N GLY A 274 3.71 11.24 -15.95
CA GLY A 274 3.93 9.99 -15.24
C GLY A 274 5.39 9.80 -14.83
N THR A 275 5.66 9.59 -13.54
CA THR A 275 7.02 9.41 -13.00
C THR A 275 7.35 7.97 -12.61
N PHE A 276 6.52 7.00 -12.99
CA PHE A 276 6.75 5.59 -12.66
C PHE A 276 7.92 4.95 -13.41
N GLY A 277 8.46 5.61 -14.44
CA GLY A 277 9.66 5.19 -15.18
C GLY A 277 9.38 4.53 -16.53
N ALA A 278 8.36 3.68 -16.64
CA ALA A 278 7.94 3.06 -17.91
C ALA A 278 6.42 2.94 -18.01
N SER A 279 5.88 2.85 -19.23
CA SER A 279 4.42 2.77 -19.43
C SER A 279 3.79 1.54 -18.78
N SER A 280 4.49 0.42 -18.71
CA SER A 280 4.03 -0.83 -18.08
C SER A 280 4.11 -0.85 -16.55
N TYR A 281 4.67 0.20 -15.93
CA TYR A 281 4.90 0.24 -14.48
C TYR A 281 3.73 0.83 -13.69
N ALA A 282 2.70 1.34 -14.37
CA ALA A 282 1.41 1.60 -13.76
C ALA A 282 0.30 1.32 -14.77
N THR A 283 -0.89 0.98 -14.28
CA THR A 283 -2.09 0.85 -15.10
C THR A 283 -3.14 1.87 -14.70
N VAL A 284 -4.02 2.22 -15.63
CA VAL A 284 -5.17 3.08 -15.37
C VAL A 284 -6.43 2.37 -15.83
N SER A 285 -7.46 2.40 -14.99
CA SER A 285 -8.83 1.95 -15.31
C SER A 285 -9.85 3.00 -14.90
N VAL A 286 -11.02 2.98 -15.54
CA VAL A 286 -12.14 3.87 -15.22
C VAL A 286 -13.39 3.05 -14.98
N THR A 287 -14.04 3.29 -13.85
CA THR A 287 -15.27 2.63 -13.43
C THR A 287 -16.32 3.69 -13.14
N GLY A 288 -17.55 3.45 -13.57
CA GLY A 288 -18.69 4.33 -13.34
C GLY A 288 -19.54 3.94 -12.14
N PRO A 289 -20.62 4.71 -11.90
CA PRO A 289 -21.58 4.46 -10.84
C PRO A 289 -22.10 3.02 -10.88
N GLY A 290 -22.14 2.34 -9.73
CA GLY A 290 -22.59 0.95 -9.63
C GLY A 290 -21.60 -0.10 -10.14
N GLY A 291 -20.35 0.27 -10.45
CA GLY A 291 -19.28 -0.66 -10.80
C GLY A 291 -19.14 -0.96 -12.29
N GLY A 292 -19.86 -0.26 -13.17
CA GLY A 292 -19.76 -0.46 -14.61
C GLY A 292 -18.39 -0.04 -15.17
N THR A 293 -17.74 -0.90 -15.95
CA THR A 293 -16.43 -0.57 -16.56
C THR A 293 -16.60 0.42 -17.70
N VAL A 294 -15.91 1.56 -17.63
CA VAL A 294 -15.78 2.55 -18.71
C VAL A 294 -14.50 2.30 -19.51
N LEU A 295 -13.40 2.04 -18.80
CA LEU A 295 -12.10 1.72 -19.36
C LEU A 295 -11.48 0.57 -18.58
N SER A 296 -11.24 -0.56 -19.25
CA SER A 296 -10.43 -1.65 -18.71
C SER A 296 -8.99 -1.19 -18.47
N ALA A 297 -8.29 -1.84 -17.53
CA ALA A 297 -6.92 -1.46 -17.19
C ALA A 297 -5.99 -1.42 -18.41
N ILE A 298 -5.35 -0.27 -18.63
CA ILE A 298 -4.33 -0.07 -19.67
C ILE A 298 -3.03 0.43 -19.05
N SER A 299 -1.89 0.04 -19.62
CA SER A 299 -0.56 0.52 -19.22
C SER A 299 -0.44 2.05 -19.40
N CYS A 300 -0.13 2.77 -18.33
CA CYS A 300 -0.12 4.24 -18.28
C CYS A 300 0.89 4.83 -17.28
N GLY A 301 2.06 4.22 -17.11
CA GLY A 301 3.08 4.71 -16.15
C GLY A 301 3.83 6.01 -16.55
N THR A 302 3.71 6.49 -17.79
CA THR A 302 4.37 7.75 -18.24
C THR A 302 3.37 8.74 -18.82
N SER A 303 2.63 8.33 -19.84
CA SER A 303 1.50 9.06 -20.38
C SER A 303 0.63 8.11 -21.19
N CYS A 304 -0.66 8.36 -21.21
CA CYS A 304 -1.59 7.64 -22.07
C CYS A 304 -2.82 8.51 -22.33
N ARG A 305 -3.75 7.99 -23.13
CA ARG A 305 -5.02 8.66 -23.40
C ARG A 305 -6.08 7.63 -23.68
N TYR A 306 -7.31 7.96 -23.32
CA TYR A 306 -8.50 7.24 -23.74
C TYR A 306 -9.40 8.21 -24.49
N ASP A 307 -9.80 7.79 -25.71
CA ASP A 307 -10.55 8.63 -26.63
C ASP A 307 -11.96 8.91 -26.08
N THR A 308 -12.68 9.81 -26.75
CA THR A 308 -14.00 10.27 -26.32
C THR A 308 -14.95 9.10 -26.10
N THR A 309 -15.56 9.05 -24.92
CA THR A 309 -16.63 8.09 -24.60
C THR A 309 -17.85 8.83 -24.05
N ALA A 310 -19.04 8.33 -24.36
CA ALA A 310 -20.28 8.82 -23.76
C ALA A 310 -20.54 8.07 -22.45
N LEU A 311 -20.75 8.81 -21.36
CA LEU A 311 -21.01 8.23 -20.05
C LEU A 311 -22.39 7.56 -20.02
N ALA A 312 -22.45 6.34 -19.48
CA ALA A 312 -23.67 5.55 -19.47
C ALA A 312 -24.67 5.93 -18.35
N ALA A 313 -24.23 6.65 -17.32
CA ALA A 313 -25.03 6.97 -16.14
C ALA A 313 -24.67 8.34 -15.55
N THR A 314 -25.57 8.89 -14.74
CA THR A 314 -25.28 10.05 -13.90
C THR A 314 -24.77 9.59 -12.55
N GLY A 315 -23.68 10.19 -12.07
CA GLY A 315 -23.11 9.92 -10.75
C GLY A 315 -21.59 10.07 -10.70
N SER A 316 -20.99 9.57 -9.63
CA SER A 316 -19.54 9.62 -9.41
C SER A 316 -18.82 8.47 -10.12
N TYR A 317 -17.79 8.82 -10.87
CA TYR A 317 -16.88 7.92 -11.58
C TYR A 317 -15.51 7.91 -10.90
N SER A 318 -14.84 6.76 -10.97
CA SER A 318 -13.52 6.54 -10.37
C SER A 318 -12.51 6.16 -11.42
N ILE A 319 -11.41 6.91 -11.46
CA ILE A 319 -10.22 6.62 -12.25
C ILE A 319 -9.18 6.06 -11.29
N ARG A 320 -8.88 4.77 -11.41
CA ARG A 320 -7.88 4.09 -10.59
C ARG A 320 -6.53 4.10 -11.29
N VAL A 321 -5.51 4.59 -10.61
CA VAL A 321 -4.09 4.49 -10.99
C VAL A 321 -3.46 3.42 -10.11
N ASP A 322 -2.94 2.36 -10.72
CA ASP A 322 -2.40 1.17 -10.06
C ASP A 322 -0.93 0.95 -10.47
N PRO A 323 0.04 1.44 -9.67
CA PRO A 323 1.45 1.15 -9.86
C PRO A 323 1.73 -0.34 -9.70
N GLN A 324 2.47 -0.92 -10.63
CA GLN A 324 2.77 -2.34 -10.62
C GLN A 324 3.99 -2.63 -9.74
N SER A 325 3.97 -3.74 -9.01
CA SER A 325 5.12 -4.22 -8.24
C SER A 325 5.66 -3.14 -7.27
N LEU A 326 6.94 -2.79 -7.37
CA LEU A 326 7.63 -1.91 -6.44
C LEU A 326 7.48 -0.42 -6.77
N TYR A 327 6.87 -0.11 -7.91
CA TYR A 327 6.96 1.22 -8.48
C TYR A 327 6.05 2.19 -7.71
N THR A 328 6.59 3.38 -7.48
CA THR A 328 5.89 4.52 -6.88
C THR A 328 6.16 5.72 -7.77
N GLY A 329 5.29 6.72 -7.70
CA GLY A 329 5.36 7.85 -8.59
C GLY A 329 4.05 8.60 -8.66
N SER A 330 3.96 9.50 -9.63
CA SER A 330 2.83 10.39 -9.82
C SER A 330 2.27 10.27 -11.22
N LEU A 331 0.98 10.57 -11.39
CA LEU A 331 0.33 10.72 -12.69
C LEU A 331 -0.61 11.93 -12.66
N THR A 332 -0.54 12.75 -13.70
CA THR A 332 -1.45 13.88 -13.89
C THR A 332 -2.65 13.42 -14.72
N VAL A 333 -3.85 13.69 -14.22
CA VAL A 333 -5.13 13.40 -14.87
C VAL A 333 -5.78 14.71 -15.30
N GLN A 334 -6.14 14.79 -16.58
CA GLN A 334 -6.91 15.89 -17.15
C GLN A 334 -8.11 15.33 -17.89
N LEU A 335 -9.30 15.79 -17.53
CA LEU A 335 -10.54 15.43 -18.20
C LEU A 335 -11.00 16.58 -19.08
N TYR A 336 -11.38 16.28 -20.31
CA TYR A 336 -11.96 17.25 -21.23
C TYR A 336 -13.43 16.92 -21.42
N ASP A 337 -14.28 17.92 -21.22
CA ASP A 337 -15.66 17.86 -21.71
C ASP A 337 -15.61 18.00 -23.23
N VAL A 338 -16.26 17.09 -23.95
CA VAL A 338 -16.19 17.02 -25.41
C VAL A 338 -17.52 17.50 -26.02
N PRO A 339 -17.63 18.78 -26.43
CA PRO A 339 -18.84 19.32 -27.05
C PRO A 339 -19.16 18.53 -28.31
N VAL A 340 -20.44 18.42 -28.69
CA VAL A 340 -20.92 17.73 -29.91
C VAL A 340 -20.03 17.98 -31.14
N ASP A 341 -19.95 16.99 -32.03
CA ASP A 341 -19.11 17.09 -33.22
C ASP A 341 -19.55 18.28 -34.09
N GLY A 342 -18.58 19.06 -34.57
CA GLY A 342 -18.88 20.23 -35.39
C GLY A 342 -19.44 19.78 -36.74
N ALA A 343 -20.59 20.34 -37.14
CA ALA A 343 -21.20 20.09 -38.44
C ALA A 343 -21.02 21.31 -39.34
N PHE A 344 -20.45 21.11 -40.52
CA PHE A 344 -20.12 22.17 -41.46
C PHE A 344 -20.68 21.85 -42.84
N ASP A 345 -21.52 22.74 -43.37
CA ASP A 345 -22.00 22.61 -44.74
C ASP A 345 -20.97 23.21 -45.71
N VAL A 346 -20.65 22.45 -46.76
CA VAL A 346 -19.70 22.81 -47.80
C VAL A 346 -20.41 22.79 -49.14
N VAL A 347 -20.18 23.81 -49.96
CA VAL A 347 -20.72 23.89 -51.33
C VAL A 347 -19.63 23.47 -52.32
N VAL A 348 -19.93 22.52 -53.21
CA VAL A 348 -18.99 22.08 -54.24
C VAL A 348 -18.62 23.25 -55.15
N GLY A 349 -17.32 23.58 -55.22
CA GLY A 349 -16.81 24.72 -55.98
C GLY A 349 -17.01 26.09 -55.31
N GLY A 350 -17.54 26.11 -54.08
CA GLY A 350 -17.66 27.32 -53.26
C GLY A 350 -16.36 27.71 -52.56
N GLU A 351 -16.46 28.72 -51.69
CA GLU A 351 -15.33 29.16 -50.87
C GLU A 351 -14.89 28.07 -49.86
N ALA A 352 -13.62 28.15 -49.45
CA ALA A 352 -13.05 27.22 -48.50
C ALA A 352 -13.69 27.38 -47.11
N VAL A 353 -14.18 26.28 -46.53
CA VAL A 353 -14.76 26.25 -45.18
C VAL A 353 -13.71 25.80 -44.17
N THR A 354 -13.56 26.55 -43.08
CA THR A 354 -12.64 26.18 -41.99
C THR A 354 -13.33 25.25 -40.99
N LEU A 355 -12.88 24.00 -40.92
CA LEU A 355 -13.33 23.04 -39.91
C LEU A 355 -12.60 23.31 -38.59
N THR A 356 -13.34 23.50 -37.51
CA THR A 356 -12.78 23.77 -36.18
C THR A 356 -13.20 22.71 -35.17
N THR A 357 -12.28 22.36 -34.29
CA THR A 357 -12.52 21.59 -33.07
C THR A 357 -11.95 22.38 -31.89
N THR A 358 -12.57 22.23 -30.72
CA THR A 358 -12.35 23.08 -29.54
C THR A 358 -11.74 22.31 -28.37
N THR A 359 -11.96 20.99 -28.30
CA THR A 359 -11.37 20.14 -27.28
C THR A 359 -10.78 18.86 -27.89
N PRO A 360 -9.78 18.24 -27.24
CA PRO A 360 -9.32 16.91 -27.59
C PRO A 360 -10.48 15.92 -27.66
N GLY A 361 -10.55 15.15 -28.76
CA GLY A 361 -11.56 14.12 -28.94
C GLY A 361 -12.87 14.57 -29.61
N GLN A 362 -13.04 15.87 -29.89
CA GLN A 362 -14.15 16.36 -30.73
C GLN A 362 -13.85 16.08 -32.21
N ASN A 363 -14.83 15.60 -32.97
CA ASN A 363 -14.71 15.47 -34.44
C ASN A 363 -15.34 16.67 -35.16
N ALA A 364 -14.97 16.85 -36.42
CA ALA A 364 -15.62 17.75 -37.35
C ALA A 364 -16.12 16.97 -38.57
N VAL A 365 -17.37 17.20 -38.96
CA VAL A 365 -18.04 16.56 -40.09
C VAL A 365 -18.42 17.62 -41.11
N ALA A 366 -17.93 17.47 -42.33
CA ALA A 366 -18.27 18.32 -43.46
C ALA A 366 -19.30 17.61 -44.37
N THR A 367 -20.43 18.27 -44.64
CA THR A 367 -21.51 17.74 -45.50
C THR A 367 -21.61 18.61 -46.75
N PHE A 368 -21.76 17.99 -47.92
CA PHE A 368 -22.02 18.70 -49.17
C PHE A 368 -23.07 17.96 -49.99
N VAL A 369 -23.85 18.71 -50.77
CA VAL A 369 -24.79 18.15 -51.73
C VAL A 369 -24.10 18.05 -53.08
N GLY A 370 -24.19 16.88 -53.72
CA GLY A 370 -23.67 16.65 -55.07
C GLY A 370 -24.75 16.13 -56.02
N THR A 371 -24.56 16.33 -57.32
CA THR A 371 -25.44 15.78 -58.35
C THR A 371 -24.93 14.44 -58.87
N ALA A 372 -25.83 13.57 -59.36
CA ALA A 372 -25.44 12.28 -59.92
C ALA A 372 -24.43 12.45 -61.08
N GLY A 373 -23.36 11.66 -61.07
CA GLY A 373 -22.27 11.73 -62.06
C GLY A 373 -21.26 12.88 -61.85
N GLN A 374 -21.46 13.74 -60.84
CA GLN A 374 -20.51 14.81 -60.51
C GLN A 374 -19.23 14.24 -59.90
N ARG A 375 -18.07 14.69 -60.39
CA ARG A 375 -16.76 14.38 -59.80
C ARG A 375 -16.38 15.47 -58.82
N VAL A 376 -16.19 15.11 -57.55
CA VAL A 376 -15.80 16.04 -56.47
C VAL A 376 -14.41 15.66 -55.98
N PHE A 377 -13.56 16.68 -55.79
CA PHE A 377 -12.26 16.54 -55.14
C PHE A 377 -12.28 17.34 -53.83
N VAL A 378 -11.93 16.68 -52.72
CA VAL A 378 -11.85 17.31 -51.41
C VAL A 378 -10.39 17.54 -51.07
N ASN A 379 -10.03 18.80 -50.80
CA ASN A 379 -8.68 19.18 -50.40
C ASN A 379 -8.71 19.75 -48.97
N PHE A 380 -7.77 19.33 -48.13
CA PHE A 380 -7.58 19.88 -46.78
C PHE A 380 -6.29 20.70 -46.76
N THR A 381 -6.39 21.98 -46.40
CA THR A 381 -5.24 22.88 -46.29
C THR A 381 -5.19 23.50 -44.89
N GLY A 382 -4.03 24.03 -44.49
CA GLY A 382 -3.91 24.84 -43.27
C GLY A 382 -4.19 24.10 -41.95
N VAL A 383 -4.00 22.77 -41.90
CA VAL A 383 -4.26 21.96 -40.69
C VAL A 383 -3.38 22.41 -39.53
N ARG A 384 -4.01 22.89 -38.45
CA ARG A 384 -3.35 23.25 -37.19
C ARG A 384 -3.83 22.32 -36.09
N THR A 385 -2.91 21.73 -35.33
CA THR A 385 -3.21 20.88 -34.17
C THR A 385 -2.52 21.47 -32.94
N GLU A 386 -3.23 21.56 -31.81
CA GLU A 386 -2.63 21.91 -30.52
C GLU A 386 -2.88 20.83 -29.46
N PRO A 387 -1.82 20.34 -28.79
CA PRO A 387 -0.41 20.61 -29.08
C PRO A 387 0.03 19.97 -30.40
N ALA A 388 0.98 20.61 -31.10
CA ALA A 388 1.43 20.20 -32.43
C ALA A 388 1.98 18.76 -32.43
N ARG A 389 1.15 17.81 -32.85
CA ARG A 389 1.57 16.45 -33.20
C ARG A 389 0.97 16.06 -34.55
N THR A 390 1.78 15.39 -35.35
CA THR A 390 1.43 14.79 -36.64
C THR A 390 0.37 13.72 -36.44
N ARG A 391 -0.90 14.03 -36.75
CA ARG A 391 -1.97 13.02 -36.90
C ARG A 391 -2.72 13.23 -38.21
N ARG A 392 -3.11 12.09 -38.80
CA ARG A 392 -3.78 12.01 -40.10
C ARG A 392 -5.25 12.34 -39.93
N CYS A 393 -5.80 13.23 -40.77
CA CYS A 393 -7.23 13.29 -41.01
C CYS A 393 -7.65 11.99 -41.70
N TRP A 394 -8.69 11.32 -41.19
CA TRP A 394 -9.28 10.13 -41.82
C TRP A 394 -10.65 10.52 -42.35
N CYS A 395 -10.83 10.46 -43.68
CA CYS A 395 -12.13 10.65 -44.31
C CYS A 395 -12.81 9.28 -44.46
N ALA A 396 -13.87 9.04 -43.68
CA ALA A 396 -14.76 7.90 -43.92
C ALA A 396 -16.04 8.42 -44.58
N GLY A 397 -16.20 8.20 -45.88
CA GLY A 397 -17.45 8.51 -46.57
C GLY A 397 -18.50 7.45 -46.25
N ARG A 398 -19.62 7.84 -45.63
CA ARG A 398 -20.85 7.01 -45.63
C ARG A 398 -21.75 7.52 -46.74
N THR A 399 -21.85 6.76 -47.82
CA THR A 399 -22.92 6.93 -48.80
C THR A 399 -24.21 6.31 -48.25
N ALA A 400 -25.31 7.07 -48.25
CA ALA A 400 -26.64 6.47 -48.16
C ALA A 400 -26.85 5.55 -49.39
N PRO A 401 -27.65 4.47 -49.30
CA PRO A 401 -27.63 3.42 -50.32
C PRO A 401 -28.26 3.92 -51.62
N ALA A 402 -27.43 4.17 -52.62
CA ALA A 402 -27.80 4.07 -54.03
C ALA A 402 -26.57 3.58 -54.81
N SER A 403 -26.69 2.34 -55.29
CA SER A 403 -25.88 1.64 -56.30
C SER A 403 -24.52 2.24 -56.72
N SER A 404 -23.47 1.49 -56.38
CA SER A 404 -22.15 1.40 -57.05
C SER A 404 -21.29 2.66 -57.18
N ALA A 405 -20.17 2.71 -56.44
CA ALA A 405 -18.87 3.12 -56.99
C ALA A 405 -17.71 2.73 -56.06
N ARG A 406 -16.64 2.21 -56.68
CA ARG A 406 -15.42 1.63 -56.12
C ARG A 406 -14.40 2.74 -55.81
N SER A 407 -13.74 2.75 -54.65
CA SER A 407 -12.60 3.66 -54.37
C SER A 407 -11.26 2.93 -54.48
N THR A 408 -10.39 3.37 -55.38
CA THR A 408 -8.95 3.01 -55.41
C THR A 408 -8.14 4.24 -55.07
N ALA A 409 -7.32 4.17 -54.02
CA ALA A 409 -6.36 5.20 -53.64
C ALA A 409 -5.01 4.93 -54.32
N ALA A 410 -4.50 5.90 -55.09
CA ALA A 410 -3.11 5.91 -55.59
C ALA A 410 -2.25 6.81 -54.69
N ARG A 411 -1.08 6.31 -54.26
CA ARG A 411 -0.01 7.08 -53.58
C ARG A 411 0.77 7.90 -54.61
N PRO A 412 1.21 9.13 -54.30
CA PRO A 412 2.41 9.70 -54.92
C PRO A 412 3.64 9.46 -54.04
N ALA A 413 4.81 9.50 -54.71
CA ALA A 413 6.14 9.10 -54.28
C ALA A 413 6.74 9.93 -53.13
#